data_AF-A0A3B8UD99-F1
#
_entry.id   AF-A0A3B8UD99-F1
#
_cell.length_a   1.000
_cell.length_b   1.000
_cell.length_c   1.000
_cell.angle_alpha   90.00
_cell.angle_beta   90.00
_cell.angle_gamma   90.00
#
_symmetry.space_group_name_H-M   'P 1'
#
loop_
_entity.id
_entity.type
_entity.pdbx_description
1 polymer ?
#
loop_
_entity_poly.entity_id
_entity_poly.type
_entity_poly.pdbx_seq_one_letter_code
_entity_poly.pdbx_strand_id
1 'polypeptide(L)'
;MEERPGPLCAVQLRKGLSKGRYLKIYSRDEMLAHEAVHAARCAFQEPAYEEFFAYSTSEVGWRRKLGPIVKSPREVFFLLIALGLGAFWGNFLPAAFLLAYGFVRLGRRHHRLKKAAQNLYGKVRDQKAARALLFRLTDREIDQLASNQTLQDDGSPRFRVIRQYMKNSFNPSGI
;
A
#
# COMPACT_ATOMS: atom_id res chain seq x y z
N MET A 1 11.68 4.85 -30.71
CA MET A 1 11.66 4.61 -29.26
C MET A 1 11.01 3.25 -29.08
N GLU A 2 11.77 2.27 -28.62
CA GLU A 2 11.27 0.91 -28.42
C GLU A 2 10.39 0.90 -27.16
N GLU A 3 9.07 0.73 -27.34
CA GLU A 3 8.15 0.53 -26.21
C GLU A 3 8.53 -0.78 -25.52
N ARG A 4 9.26 -0.68 -24.41
CA ARG A 4 9.42 -1.83 -23.53
C ARG A 4 8.02 -2.19 -23.03
N PRO A 5 7.55 -3.43 -23.21
CA PRO A 5 6.26 -3.83 -22.69
C PRO A 5 6.26 -3.53 -21.19
N GLY A 6 5.26 -2.77 -20.74
CA GLY A 6 5.06 -2.53 -19.32
C GLY A 6 5.00 -3.85 -18.55
N PRO A 7 5.35 -3.88 -17.26
CA PRO A 7 5.27 -5.09 -16.46
C PRO A 7 3.87 -5.70 -16.61
N LEU A 8 3.82 -7.00 -16.93
CA LEU A 8 2.57 -7.73 -17.07
C LEU A 8 1.81 -7.66 -15.75
N CYS A 9 0.72 -6.90 -15.73
CA CYS A 9 -0.23 -6.85 -14.64
C CYS A 9 -1.11 -8.12 -14.71
N ALA A 10 -0.67 -9.19 -14.07
CA ALA A 10 -1.37 -10.46 -14.07
C ALA A 10 -1.59 -10.96 -12.64
N VAL A 11 -2.85 -11.29 -12.31
CA VAL A 11 -3.18 -11.96 -11.07
C VAL A 11 -3.16 -13.47 -11.31
N GLN A 12 -2.26 -14.17 -10.62
CA GLN A 12 -2.15 -15.63 -10.75
C GLN A 12 -2.82 -16.34 -9.57
N LEU A 13 -3.95 -17.00 -9.84
CA LEU A 13 -4.65 -17.81 -8.85
C LEU A 13 -4.20 -19.28 -8.94
N ARG A 14 -3.81 -19.88 -7.81
CA ARG A 14 -3.44 -21.30 -7.74
C ARG A 14 -4.66 -22.17 -7.42
N LYS A 15 -4.68 -23.41 -7.91
CA LYS A 15 -5.74 -24.40 -7.64
C LYS A 15 -6.03 -24.57 -6.13
N GLY A 16 -5.03 -24.40 -5.27
CA GLY A 16 -5.21 -24.44 -3.80
C GLY A 16 -6.20 -23.41 -3.24
N LEU A 17 -6.41 -22.28 -3.94
CA LEU A 17 -7.37 -21.25 -3.56
C LEU A 17 -8.83 -21.71 -3.69
N SER A 18 -9.11 -22.71 -4.53
CA SER A 18 -10.47 -23.24 -4.71
C SER A 18 -11.00 -23.97 -3.46
N LYS A 19 -10.14 -24.28 -2.49
CA LYS A 19 -10.48 -24.99 -1.24
C LYS A 19 -10.99 -24.05 -0.13
N GLY A 20 -11.33 -22.81 -0.45
CA GLY A 20 -11.94 -21.82 0.47
C GLY A 20 -10.98 -21.11 1.43
N ARG A 21 -9.95 -21.79 1.94
CA ARG A 21 -8.86 -21.20 2.74
C ARG A 21 -7.50 -21.52 2.15
N TYR A 22 -6.71 -20.50 1.84
CA TYR A 22 -5.33 -20.66 1.42
C TYR A 22 -4.41 -20.73 2.65
N LEU A 23 -3.53 -21.74 2.68
CA LEU A 23 -2.63 -22.06 3.82
C LEU A 23 -3.34 -22.14 5.19
N LYS A 24 -4.66 -22.38 5.21
CA LYS A 24 -5.52 -22.32 6.41
C LYS A 24 -5.55 -20.95 7.12
N ILE A 25 -4.89 -19.91 6.60
CA ILE A 25 -4.77 -18.61 7.30
C ILE A 25 -5.59 -17.53 6.60
N TYR A 26 -5.67 -17.58 5.26
CA TYR A 26 -6.32 -16.57 4.43
C TYR A 26 -7.64 -17.10 3.86
N SER A 27 -8.72 -16.31 3.94
CA SER A 27 -9.94 -16.63 3.21
C SER A 27 -9.75 -16.34 1.72
N ARG A 28 -10.51 -17.03 0.87
CA ARG A 28 -10.51 -16.76 -0.58
C ARG A 28 -10.86 -15.31 -0.87
N ASP A 29 -11.89 -14.77 -0.21
CA ASP A 29 -12.37 -13.41 -0.47
C ASP A 29 -11.34 -12.36 -0.05
N GLU A 30 -10.64 -12.58 1.06
CA GLU A 30 -9.53 -11.73 1.50
C GLU A 30 -8.39 -11.72 0.48
N MET A 31 -8.02 -12.88 -0.06
CA MET A 31 -6.97 -12.95 -1.09
C MET A 31 -7.42 -12.28 -2.39
N LEU A 32 -8.66 -12.52 -2.83
CA LEU A 32 -9.17 -11.90 -4.05
C LEU A 32 -9.25 -10.37 -3.92
N ALA A 33 -9.67 -9.86 -2.76
CA ALA A 33 -9.70 -8.43 -2.50
C ALA A 33 -8.29 -7.82 -2.47
N HIS A 34 -7.32 -8.53 -1.87
CA HIS A 34 -5.91 -8.12 -1.86
C HIS A 34 -5.34 -8.02 -3.29
N GLU A 35 -5.48 -9.08 -4.09
CA GLU A 35 -4.97 -9.10 -5.47
C GLU A 35 -5.72 -8.12 -6.39
N ALA A 36 -7.01 -7.87 -6.13
CA ALA A 36 -7.78 -6.87 -6.87
C ALA A 36 -7.23 -5.45 -6.66
N VAL A 37 -6.66 -5.14 -5.49
CA VAL A 37 -5.97 -3.87 -5.26
C VAL A 37 -4.73 -3.76 -6.14
N HIS A 38 -3.90 -4.80 -6.20
CA HIS A 38 -2.72 -4.84 -7.06
C HIS A 38 -3.11 -4.67 -8.53
N ALA A 39 -4.14 -5.37 -8.99
CA ALA A 39 -4.66 -5.22 -10.35
C ALA A 39 -5.18 -3.81 -10.64
N ALA A 40 -5.85 -3.17 -9.68
CA ALA A 40 -6.36 -1.80 -9.86
C ALA A 40 -5.26 -0.73 -9.79
N ARG A 41 -4.14 -1.03 -9.12
CA ARG A 41 -3.01 -0.10 -8.93
C ARG A 41 -1.80 -0.40 -9.80
N CYS A 42 -1.81 -1.45 -10.61
CA CYS A 42 -0.65 -1.84 -11.41
C CYS A 42 -0.20 -0.83 -12.48
N ALA A 43 -1.06 0.14 -12.81
CA ALA A 43 -0.67 1.29 -13.62
C ALA A 43 0.33 2.23 -12.91
N PHE A 44 0.40 2.17 -11.57
CA PHE A 44 1.37 2.90 -10.76
C PHE A 44 2.62 2.04 -10.61
N GLN A 45 3.76 2.53 -11.10
CA GLN A 45 5.06 1.85 -10.93
C GLN A 45 5.64 2.10 -9.52
N GLU A 46 4.83 1.94 -8.47
CA GLU A 46 5.08 2.52 -7.15
C GLU A 46 4.66 1.59 -5.99
N PRO A 47 5.62 0.92 -5.33
CA PRO A 47 5.32 -0.15 -4.37
C PRO A 47 5.17 0.31 -2.91
N ALA A 48 5.29 1.60 -2.57
CA ALA A 48 5.44 1.99 -1.17
C ALA A 48 4.13 1.92 -0.36
N TYR A 49 2.99 2.26 -0.98
CA TYR A 49 1.68 2.22 -0.32
C TYR A 49 0.73 1.16 -0.90
N GLU A 50 1.06 0.52 -2.03
CA GLU A 50 0.23 -0.51 -2.66
C GLU A 50 -0.16 -1.63 -1.69
N GLU A 51 0.82 -2.22 -1.01
CA GLU A 51 0.60 -3.25 0.03
C GLU A 51 -0.28 -2.75 1.17
N PHE A 52 -0.20 -1.47 1.54
CA PHE A 52 -1.04 -0.89 2.60
C PHE A 52 -2.51 -0.87 2.19
N PHE A 53 -2.80 -0.53 0.94
CA PHE A 53 -4.16 -0.62 0.41
C PHE A 53 -4.62 -2.08 0.30
N ALA A 54 -3.76 -2.98 -0.18
CA ALA A 54 -4.09 -4.39 -0.35
C ALA A 54 -4.43 -5.03 1.00
N TYR A 55 -3.61 -4.84 2.04
CA TYR A 55 -3.88 -5.33 3.39
C TYR A 55 -5.04 -4.63 4.10
N SER A 56 -5.44 -3.42 3.68
CA SER A 56 -6.60 -2.74 4.26
C SER A 56 -7.92 -3.49 4.02
N THR A 57 -7.96 -4.35 2.99
CA THR A 57 -9.12 -5.19 2.65
C THR A 57 -9.27 -6.40 3.57
N SER A 58 -8.23 -6.80 4.31
CA SER A 58 -8.27 -7.94 5.23
C SER A 58 -9.33 -7.74 6.30
N GLU A 59 -10.02 -8.79 6.75
CA GLU A 59 -10.93 -8.69 7.90
C GLU A 59 -10.18 -8.65 9.24
N VAL A 60 -8.90 -9.05 9.23
CA VAL A 60 -8.11 -9.27 10.44
C VAL A 60 -7.25 -8.05 10.76
N GLY A 61 -7.55 -7.39 11.88
CA GLY A 61 -6.95 -6.10 12.25
C GLY A 61 -5.43 -6.07 12.38
N TRP A 62 -4.81 -7.14 12.88
CA TRP A 62 -3.34 -7.20 12.97
C TRP A 62 -2.69 -7.33 11.59
N ARG A 63 -3.33 -8.01 10.63
CA ARG A 63 -2.84 -8.12 9.25
C ARG A 63 -2.92 -6.78 8.53
N ARG A 64 -4.00 -6.02 8.74
CA ARG A 64 -4.11 -4.63 8.23
C ARG A 64 -2.92 -3.76 8.67
N LYS A 65 -2.41 -3.99 9.89
CA LYS A 65 -1.32 -3.20 10.48
C LYS A 65 0.06 -3.73 10.10
N LEU A 66 0.27 -5.05 10.19
CA LEU A 66 1.60 -5.68 10.08
C LEU A 66 1.87 -6.33 8.74
N GLY A 67 0.84 -6.64 7.95
CA GLY A 67 0.96 -7.27 6.64
C GLY A 67 1.94 -6.54 5.70
N PRO A 68 1.89 -5.20 5.58
CA PRO A 68 2.80 -4.44 4.72
C PRO A 68 4.26 -4.36 5.20
N ILE A 69 4.65 -5.13 6.24
CA ILE A 69 6.02 -5.07 6.78
C ILE A 69 7.05 -5.52 5.75
N VAL A 70 6.76 -6.58 4.99
CA VAL A 70 7.66 -7.11 3.96
C VAL A 70 7.40 -6.35 2.66
N LYS A 71 8.43 -5.68 2.13
CA LYS A 71 8.35 -4.99 0.84
C LYS A 71 8.77 -5.90 -0.32
N SER A 72 9.70 -6.81 -0.06
CA SER A 72 10.24 -7.66 -1.13
C SER A 72 10.71 -9.02 -0.59
N PRO A 73 10.72 -10.06 -1.43
CA PRO A 73 11.26 -11.37 -1.05
C PRO A 73 12.72 -11.32 -0.56
N ARG A 74 13.50 -10.34 -1.03
CA ARG A 74 14.91 -10.16 -0.61
C ARG A 74 15.03 -9.83 0.87
N GLU A 75 14.11 -9.04 1.42
CA GLU A 75 14.13 -8.71 2.86
C GLU A 75 13.96 -9.97 3.71
N VAL A 76 13.05 -10.86 3.31
CA VAL A 76 12.84 -12.16 3.98
C VAL A 76 14.07 -13.04 3.83
N PHE A 77 14.66 -13.09 2.63
CA PHE A 77 15.87 -13.89 2.38
C PHE A 77 17.03 -13.46 3.28
N PHE A 78 17.34 -12.16 3.36
CA PHE A 78 18.39 -11.67 4.25
C PHE A 78 18.08 -11.88 5.72
N LEU A 79 16.81 -11.76 6.13
CA LEU A 79 16.39 -12.08 7.49
C LEU A 79 16.65 -13.56 7.82
N LEU A 80 16.30 -14.48 6.92
CA LEU A 80 16.53 -15.91 7.12
C LEU A 80 18.03 -16.26 7.18
N ILE A 81 18.87 -15.64 6.34
CA ILE A 81 20.32 -15.78 6.43
C ILE A 81 20.84 -15.28 7.78
N ALA A 82 20.43 -14.08 8.19
CA ALA A 82 20.85 -13.50 9.46
C ALA A 82 20.44 -14.36 10.66
N LEU A 83 19.24 -14.95 10.62
CA LEU A 83 18.78 -15.89 11.64
C LEU A 83 19.60 -17.19 11.64
N GLY A 84 19.91 -17.74 10.46
CA GLY A 84 20.74 -18.94 10.34
C GLY A 84 22.17 -18.73 10.85
N LEU A 85 22.79 -17.61 10.48
CA LEU A 85 24.11 -17.22 11.00
C LEU A 85 24.07 -16.96 12.50
N GLY A 86 23.01 -16.34 13.00
CA GLY A 86 22.81 -16.12 14.44
C GLY A 86 22.64 -17.43 15.21
N ALA A 87 21.93 -18.41 14.64
CA ALA A 87 21.79 -19.73 15.25
C ALA A 87 23.11 -20.51 15.26
N PHE A 88 23.95 -20.36 14.23
CA PHE A 88 25.23 -21.05 14.13
C PHE A 88 26.33 -20.40 14.98
N TRP A 89 26.42 -19.06 14.98
CA TRP A 89 27.48 -18.27 15.63
C TRP A 89 27.04 -17.47 16.86
N GLY A 90 25.80 -17.65 17.33
CA GLY A 90 25.27 -16.99 18.53
C GLY A 90 24.98 -15.49 18.39
N ASN A 91 25.16 -14.88 17.21
CA ASN A 91 24.97 -13.45 17.01
C ASN A 91 23.69 -13.12 16.21
N PHE A 92 22.63 -12.77 16.93
CA PHE A 92 21.34 -12.39 16.34
C PHE A 92 21.19 -10.88 16.06
N LEU A 93 22.22 -10.06 16.32
CA LEU A 93 22.17 -8.62 16.10
C LEU A 93 21.79 -8.23 14.66
N PRO A 94 22.32 -8.87 13.60
CA PRO A 94 21.92 -8.54 12.23
C PRO A 94 20.43 -8.81 11.97
N ALA A 95 19.89 -9.91 12.49
CA ALA A 95 18.48 -10.24 12.36
C ALA A 95 17.60 -9.24 13.12
N ALA A 96 18.00 -8.87 14.35
CA ALA A 96 17.31 -7.86 15.14
C ALA A 96 17.30 -6.49 14.44
N PHE A 97 18.43 -6.09 13.84
CA PHE A 97 18.52 -4.84 13.07
C PHE A 97 17.59 -4.84 11.85
N LEU A 98 17.56 -5.92 11.06
CA LEU A 98 16.68 -6.04 9.90
C LEU A 98 15.20 -5.99 10.31
N LEU A 99 14.82 -6.68 11.39
CA LEU A 99 13.47 -6.61 11.94
C LEU A 99 13.12 -5.19 12.39
N ALA A 100 13.99 -4.55 13.19
CA ALA A 100 13.79 -3.20 13.67
C ALA A 100 13.63 -2.20 12.50
N TYR A 101 14.46 -2.31 11.47
CA TYR A 101 14.35 -1.52 10.26
C TYR A 101 12.98 -1.69 9.58
N GLY A 102 12.51 -2.93 9.43
CA GLY A 102 11.19 -3.25 8.88
C GLY A 102 10.05 -2.58 9.67
N PHE A 103 10.08 -2.69 10.99
CA PHE A 103 9.07 -2.07 11.86
C PHE A 103 9.11 -0.53 11.83
N VAL A 104 10.29 0.08 11.86
CA VAL A 104 10.44 1.54 11.75
C VAL A 104 9.89 2.02 10.41
N ARG A 105 10.24 1.35 9.30
CA ARG A 105 9.73 1.67 7.97
C ARG A 105 8.21 1.55 7.92
N LEU A 106 7.66 0.45 8.43
CA LEU A 106 6.22 0.20 8.50
C LEU A 106 5.48 1.31 9.25
N GLY A 107 5.97 1.67 10.45
CA GLY A 107 5.40 2.72 11.28
C GLY A 107 5.41 4.09 10.59
N ARG A 108 6.53 4.46 9.96
CA ARG A 108 6.64 5.72 9.20
C ARG A 108 5.65 5.78 8.04
N ARG A 109 5.46 4.68 7.31
CA ARG A 109 4.53 4.62 6.18
C ARG A 109 3.07 4.66 6.62
N HIS A 110 2.69 3.92 7.66
CA HIS A 110 1.36 4.04 8.28
C HIS A 110 1.08 5.48 8.73
N HIS A 111 2.05 6.11 9.38
CA HIS A 111 1.90 7.48 9.83
C HIS A 111 1.67 8.44 8.66
N ARG A 112 2.47 8.35 7.59
CA ARG A 112 2.31 9.20 6.40
C ARG A 112 0.97 8.97 5.71
N LEU A 113 0.58 7.72 5.49
CA LEU A 113 -0.70 7.38 4.86
C LEU A 113 -1.89 7.89 5.69
N LYS A 114 -1.83 7.72 7.01
CA LYS A 114 -2.83 8.25 7.94
C LYS A 114 -2.91 9.78 7.87
N LYS A 115 -1.77 10.47 7.84
CA LYS A 115 -1.70 11.92 7.75
C LYS A 115 -2.24 12.44 6.42
N ALA A 116 -1.89 11.79 5.30
CA ALA A 116 -2.45 12.09 4.00
C ALA A 116 -3.98 11.92 3.98
N ALA A 117 -4.49 10.82 4.56
CA ALA A 117 -5.91 10.58 4.69
C ALA A 117 -6.61 11.67 5.52
N GLN A 118 -6.06 12.04 6.67
CA GLN A 118 -6.59 13.12 7.53
C GLN A 118 -6.66 14.46 6.80
N ASN A 119 -5.59 14.82 6.09
CA ASN A 119 -5.53 16.05 5.31
C ASN A 119 -6.54 16.06 4.16
N LEU A 120 -6.87 14.90 3.61
CA LEU A 120 -7.88 14.75 2.58
C LEU A 120 -9.31 14.79 3.15
N TYR A 121 -9.54 14.13 4.29
CA TYR A 121 -10.83 14.18 5.00
C TYR A 121 -11.20 15.59 5.46
N GLY A 122 -10.21 16.42 5.81
CA GLY A 122 -10.45 17.83 6.12
C GLY A 122 -10.91 18.66 4.92
N LYS A 123 -10.71 18.18 3.69
CA LYS A 123 -11.01 18.89 2.42
C LYS A 123 -12.21 18.32 1.67
N VAL A 124 -12.61 17.09 1.97
CA VAL A 124 -13.62 16.33 1.22
C VAL A 124 -14.74 15.93 2.18
N ARG A 125 -15.98 16.34 1.88
CA ARG A 125 -17.15 16.08 2.75
C ARG A 125 -17.44 14.59 2.96
N ASP A 126 -17.31 13.79 1.93
CA ASP A 126 -17.60 12.35 1.98
C ASP A 126 -16.33 11.52 2.24
N GLN A 127 -16.33 10.77 3.34
CA GLN A 127 -15.23 9.87 3.69
C GLN A 127 -15.03 8.76 2.64
N LYS A 128 -16.10 8.29 2.00
CA LYS A 128 -16.01 7.27 0.95
C LYS A 128 -15.33 7.84 -0.29
N ALA A 129 -15.72 9.03 -0.73
CA ALA A 129 -15.04 9.77 -1.78
C ALA A 129 -13.56 10.03 -1.44
N ALA A 130 -13.24 10.44 -0.21
CA ALA A 130 -11.87 10.67 0.22
C ALA A 130 -11.01 9.39 0.20
N ARG A 131 -11.54 8.25 0.65
CA ARG A 131 -10.84 6.96 0.52
C ARG A 131 -10.63 6.55 -0.93
N ALA A 132 -11.65 6.76 -1.77
CA ALA A 132 -11.58 6.48 -3.20
C ALA A 132 -10.55 7.37 -3.92
N LEU A 133 -10.43 8.63 -3.50
CA LEU A 133 -9.40 9.55 -3.97
C LEU A 133 -8.02 9.10 -3.51
N LEU A 134 -7.84 8.83 -2.21
CA LEU A 134 -6.57 8.37 -1.64
C LEU A 134 -6.04 7.11 -2.35
N PHE A 135 -6.93 6.18 -2.70
CA PHE A 135 -6.60 4.98 -3.47
C PHE A 135 -6.10 5.26 -4.91
N ARG A 136 -6.49 6.39 -5.50
CA ARG A 136 -6.09 6.79 -6.86
C ARG A 136 -4.81 7.60 -6.90
N LEU A 137 -4.29 8.01 -5.73
CA LEU A 137 -3.05 8.75 -5.62
C LEU A 137 -1.82 7.84 -5.77
N THR A 138 -0.79 8.42 -6.37
CA THR A 138 0.60 7.95 -6.39
C THR A 138 1.23 8.04 -5.01
N ASP A 139 2.32 7.31 -4.81
CA ASP A 139 3.16 7.40 -3.62
C ASP A 139 3.67 8.83 -3.41
N ARG A 140 4.02 9.53 -4.51
CA ARG A 140 4.46 10.93 -4.48
C ARG A 140 3.36 11.86 -3.99
N GLU A 141 2.15 11.74 -4.55
CA GLU A 141 1.00 12.54 -4.14
C GLU A 141 0.58 12.26 -2.70
N ILE A 142 0.67 11.00 -2.24
CA ILE A 142 0.43 10.64 -0.84
C ILE A 142 1.48 11.31 0.07
N ASP A 143 2.76 11.28 -0.30
CA ASP A 143 3.84 11.93 0.45
C ASP A 143 3.69 13.47 0.45
N GLN A 144 3.24 14.07 -0.66
CA GLN A 144 2.91 15.50 -0.76
C GLN A 144 1.76 15.87 0.17
N LEU A 145 0.65 15.13 0.13
CA LEU A 145 -0.49 15.36 1.02
C LEU A 145 -0.12 15.17 2.49
N ALA A 146 0.67 14.15 2.84
CA ALA A 146 1.18 13.96 4.20
C ALA A 146 2.02 15.15 4.68
N SER A 147 2.65 15.87 3.74
CA SER A 147 3.47 17.06 4.00
C SER A 147 2.69 18.38 3.89
N ASN A 148 1.35 18.34 3.78
CA ASN A 148 0.49 19.51 3.56
C ASN A 148 0.78 20.29 2.26
N GLN A 149 1.43 19.65 1.29
CA GLN A 149 1.67 20.26 -0.02
C GLN A 149 0.43 20.11 -0.92
N THR A 150 0.28 21.05 -1.84
CA THR A 150 -0.75 20.98 -2.87
C THR A 150 -0.40 19.93 -3.91
N LEU A 151 -1.39 19.13 -4.30
CA LEU A 151 -1.25 18.16 -5.39
C LEU A 151 -0.92 18.91 -6.68
N GLN A 152 0.16 18.48 -7.34
CA GLN A 152 0.53 19.03 -8.65
C GLN A 152 -0.32 18.38 -9.74
N ASP A 153 -0.96 19.19 -10.57
CA ASP A 153 -1.70 18.69 -11.74
C ASP A 153 -0.71 18.21 -12.81
N ASP A 154 -0.78 16.93 -13.12
CA ASP A 154 0.03 16.29 -14.16
C ASP A 154 -0.70 16.27 -15.53
N GLY A 155 -1.90 16.84 -15.63
CA GLY A 155 -2.72 16.86 -16.85
C GLY A 155 -3.31 15.50 -17.22
N SER A 156 -3.09 14.47 -16.42
CA SER A 156 -3.53 13.10 -16.73
C SER A 156 -5.07 12.96 -16.69
N PRO A 157 -5.65 12.01 -17.43
CA PRO A 157 -7.08 11.66 -17.30
C PRO A 157 -7.46 11.32 -15.86
N ARG A 158 -6.56 10.67 -15.11
CA ARG A 158 -6.72 10.37 -13.69
C ARG A 158 -6.86 11.64 -12.85
N PHE A 159 -5.99 12.63 -13.06
CA PHE A 159 -6.04 13.88 -12.30
C PHE A 159 -7.29 14.70 -12.63
N ARG A 160 -7.81 14.63 -13.86
CA ARG A 160 -9.12 15.20 -14.21
C ARG A 160 -10.24 14.61 -13.36
N VAL A 161 -10.25 13.30 -13.16
CA VAL A 161 -11.22 12.62 -12.27
C VAL A 161 -11.02 13.08 -10.82
N ILE A 162 -9.77 13.09 -10.32
CA ILE A 162 -9.46 13.54 -8.96
C ILE A 162 -9.96 14.99 -8.74
N ARG A 163 -9.66 15.88 -9.68
CA ARG A 163 -10.11 17.28 -9.67
C ARG A 163 -11.63 17.38 -9.63
N GLN A 164 -12.35 16.57 -10.39
CA GLN A 164 -13.81 16.58 -10.39
C GLN A 164 -14.38 16.12 -9.04
N TYR A 165 -13.80 15.08 -8.44
CA TYR A 165 -14.16 14.65 -7.09
C TYR A 165 -13.87 15.74 -6.05
N MET A 166 -12.73 16.42 -6.16
CA MET A 166 -12.42 17.54 -5.27
C MET A 166 -13.41 18.69 -5.46
N LYS A 167 -13.65 19.17 -6.69
CA LYS A 167 -14.61 20.25 -6.97
C LYS A 167 -16.02 19.95 -6.43
N ASN A 168 -16.52 18.73 -6.62
CA ASN A 168 -17.86 18.35 -6.20
C ASN A 168 -17.98 18.08 -4.69
N SER A 169 -16.85 17.96 -3.98
CA SER A 169 -16.81 17.59 -2.55
C SER A 169 -16.21 18.66 -1.64
N PHE A 170 -15.72 19.76 -2.21
CA PHE A 170 -15.16 20.90 -1.47
C PHE A 170 -16.28 21.76 -0.88
N ASN A 171 -16.12 22.14 0.38
CA ASN A 171 -16.98 23.10 1.05
C ASN A 171 -16.63 24.52 0.53
N PRO A 172 -17.56 25.28 -0.09
CA PRO A 172 -17.31 26.68 -0.44
C PRO A 172 -17.18 27.61 0.78
N SER A 173 -17.48 27.12 1.99
CA SER A 173 -17.58 27.92 3.22
C SER A 173 -16.31 27.91 4.10
N GLY A 174 -15.12 27.82 3.48
CA GLY A 174 -13.83 27.71 4.17
C GLY A 174 -12.90 28.90 3.98
N ILE A 175 -13.45 30.12 3.96
CA ILE A 175 -12.71 31.37 4.19
C ILE A 175 -13.21 31.92 5.53
#